data_AF-A0A803P9P9-F1
#
_entry.id   AF-A0A803P9P9-F1
#
_cell.length_a   1.000
_cell.length_b   1.000
_cell.length_c   1.000
_cell.angle_alpha   90.00
_cell.angle_beta   90.00
_cell.angle_gamma   90.00
#
_symmetry.space_group_name_H-M   'P 1'
#
loop_
_entity.id
_entity.type
_entity.pdbx_description
1 polymer ?
#
loop_
_entity_poly.entity_id
_entity_poly.type
_entity_poly.pdbx_seq_one_letter_code
_entity_poly.pdbx_strand_id
1 'polypeptide(L)'
;MEMETEVVKVKDLEKGEVGLEGEEKVVHDNNVNNGEEFQISMMQRLNPTNPLRVLVQNSTRVDTPSPSQFSQHSTQPRFTPTPQPSITTLNSRAYTNKISLFLFLVHMVAAIGLVGFLIYKGVQGILQASDIKRKEMKILKFYIPQVEASSLLSITLAFAWQKALREWPKIMVPFILWSSFLLSLSAGILLICFQKPSTDGVGVCFIAFAIGNGLYACWVTQRMGFCSRVLIKALEPVSKFPDINHPIYLMLGVAFIWMSLWILAVIGALNFYLPPLIIILLVLSLAWTAEVMRNVANITVSRVIALYYLRGMQSSTQFCFQRALTKNLGSACLGSLFVPTIEALRIVARALNLLEGEDEFMFSCAHCCLNVMQSIFRYGNGWAFVQIAAYGKGFVRASQDTWGLFERQEIVPVVDADMTSSICFLTGVCSGSICVIVAAAWTARVHQSFTATISLLVFIIGYLMTRIAMAVPHACVGCYYVCYAENPDNRLFDKTIKDRVHMIQSGRDVVVPTPRLPRRYTT
;
A
#
# COMPACT_ATOMS: atom_id res chain seq x y z
N MET A 1 -67.47 -21.59 16.25
CA MET A 1 -66.96 -22.07 17.54
C MET A 1 -66.57 -20.81 18.29
N GLU A 2 -67.45 -20.39 19.19
CA GLU A 2 -67.30 -19.25 20.09
C GLU A 2 -66.08 -19.46 21.01
N MET A 3 -65.36 -18.39 21.35
CA MET A 3 -65.60 -17.57 22.56
C MET A 3 -64.31 -16.86 23.00
N GLU A 4 -64.46 -15.57 23.32
CA GLU A 4 -63.56 -14.65 24.04
C GLU A 4 -63.11 -15.24 25.42
N THR A 5 -62.12 -14.74 26.17
CA THR A 5 -61.94 -13.42 26.83
C THR A 5 -60.57 -13.50 27.58
N GLU A 6 -59.56 -12.64 27.35
CA GLU A 6 -59.22 -11.34 27.98
C GLU A 6 -58.51 -11.37 29.37
N VAL A 7 -57.87 -10.23 29.71
CA VAL A 7 -57.22 -9.75 30.97
C VAL A 7 -55.68 -9.88 31.02
N VAL A 8 -54.86 -8.86 30.67
CA VAL A 8 -54.59 -7.52 31.25
C VAL A 8 -53.83 -7.53 32.59
N LYS A 9 -52.62 -6.94 32.61
CA LYS A 9 -52.15 -6.12 33.75
C LYS A 9 -51.14 -5.04 33.33
N VAL A 10 -51.67 -3.82 33.27
CA VAL A 10 -50.97 -2.52 33.26
C VAL A 10 -50.52 -2.19 34.69
N LYS A 11 -49.41 -1.47 34.85
CA LYS A 11 -49.18 -0.57 36.00
C LYS A 11 -48.24 0.58 35.61
N ASP A 12 -48.85 1.74 35.36
CA ASP A 12 -48.28 3.07 35.46
C ASP A 12 -48.54 3.68 36.86
N LEU A 13 -47.91 4.84 37.09
CA LEU A 13 -48.13 5.93 38.08
C LEU A 13 -46.89 6.15 38.96
N GLU A 14 -46.01 7.15 38.74
CA GLU A 14 -46.15 8.62 38.58
C GLU A 14 -46.15 9.39 39.93
N LYS A 15 -45.33 10.47 39.95
CA LYS A 15 -45.40 11.75 40.69
C LYS A 15 -44.31 12.08 41.72
N GLY A 16 -43.76 13.29 41.55
CA GLY A 16 -42.98 14.02 42.54
C GLY A 16 -42.20 15.18 41.91
N GLU A 17 -42.87 16.31 41.73
CA GLU A 17 -42.43 17.55 41.06
C GLU A 17 -41.94 18.61 42.09
N VAL A 18 -41.29 19.68 41.59
CA VAL A 18 -41.19 21.07 42.14
C VAL A 18 -39.98 21.52 43.00
N GLY A 19 -39.35 22.64 42.57
CA GLY A 19 -38.74 23.69 43.43
C GLY A 19 -37.24 23.95 43.20
N LEU A 20 -36.74 24.85 42.33
CA LEU A 20 -36.67 26.34 42.36
C LEU A 20 -35.96 26.96 43.60
N GLU A 21 -34.77 27.52 43.37
CA GLU A 21 -34.12 28.73 43.95
C GLU A 21 -32.61 28.64 43.60
N GLY A 22 -31.91 29.58 42.95
CA GLY A 22 -32.18 30.98 42.66
C GLY A 22 -31.49 31.89 43.68
N GLU A 23 -30.18 32.15 43.56
CA GLU A 23 -29.60 33.44 43.98
C GLU A 23 -28.23 33.73 43.34
N GLU A 24 -28.23 34.76 42.48
CA GLU A 24 -27.08 35.59 42.09
C GLU A 24 -26.70 36.55 43.23
N LYS A 25 -25.43 36.98 43.23
CA LYS A 25 -24.80 38.27 43.67
C LYS A 25 -23.44 37.97 44.32
N VAL A 26 -22.34 38.70 44.17
CA VAL A 26 -22.04 40.04 43.62
C VAL A 26 -20.53 40.14 43.39
N VAL A 27 -20.16 41.02 42.45
CA VAL A 27 -18.81 41.50 42.06
C VAL A 27 -18.10 42.26 43.21
N HIS A 28 -16.80 42.00 43.47
CA HIS A 28 -15.69 42.97 43.26
C HIS A 28 -14.30 42.47 43.76
N ASP A 29 -13.30 42.67 42.88
CA ASP A 29 -11.94 43.21 43.09
C ASP A 29 -10.84 42.58 43.97
N ASN A 30 -9.72 42.38 43.27
CA ASN A 30 -8.32 42.67 43.58
C ASN A 30 -7.43 41.65 44.30
N ASN A 31 -6.40 41.27 43.52
CA ASN A 31 -5.00 41.03 43.88
C ASN A 31 -4.68 39.88 44.86
N VAL A 32 -3.90 38.91 44.39
CA VAL A 32 -2.60 38.49 44.97
C VAL A 32 -2.08 37.24 44.25
N ASN A 33 -0.79 37.29 43.92
CA ASN A 33 0.08 36.24 43.38
C ASN A 33 0.01 34.88 44.10
N ASN A 34 0.19 33.79 43.33
CA ASN A 34 1.12 32.66 43.53
C ASN A 34 0.74 31.56 42.51
N GLY A 35 1.61 31.15 41.57
CA GLY A 35 2.73 30.21 41.76
C GLY A 35 2.21 28.79 41.47
N GLU A 36 2.75 27.95 40.58
CA GLU A 36 4.14 27.79 40.16
C GLU A 36 4.24 27.21 38.74
N GLU A 37 5.16 27.81 37.97
CA GLU A 37 5.64 27.37 36.66
C GLU A 37 7.04 26.73 36.85
N PHE A 38 7.26 25.63 36.11
CA PHE A 38 8.54 25.21 35.51
C PHE A 38 9.85 25.83 36.04
N GLN A 39 10.65 25.05 36.78
CA GLN A 39 12.03 25.39 37.13
C GLN A 39 13.05 24.70 36.20
N ILE A 40 13.66 25.52 35.34
CA ILE A 40 15.02 25.37 34.80
C ILE A 40 15.98 25.85 35.89
N SER A 41 17.10 25.15 36.12
CA SER A 41 18.22 25.71 36.88
C SER A 41 19.55 25.46 36.16
N MET A 42 20.25 26.57 35.89
CA MET A 42 21.65 26.62 35.51
C MET A 42 22.37 27.56 36.50
N MET A 43 23.56 27.13 36.94
CA MET A 43 24.66 27.87 37.58
C MET A 43 24.55 28.35 39.04
N GLN A 44 25.53 27.92 39.83
CA GLN A 44 25.92 28.49 41.12
C GLN A 44 27.38 29.01 41.02
N ARG A 45 27.56 30.31 41.26
CA ARG A 45 28.81 31.03 41.63
C ARG A 45 28.79 31.13 43.19
N LEU A 46 29.84 31.28 44.01
CA LEU A 46 31.24 31.71 43.95
C LEU A 46 31.88 31.42 45.34
N ASN A 47 33.22 31.48 45.44
CA ASN A 47 34.08 32.14 46.48
C ASN A 47 35.27 31.29 47.05
N PRO A 48 36.32 31.86 47.70
CA PRO A 48 37.64 32.20 47.13
C PRO A 48 38.87 31.70 47.97
N THR A 49 40.09 32.22 47.69
CA THR A 49 41.40 32.25 48.43
C THR A 49 42.60 31.39 47.95
N ASN A 50 43.48 32.02 47.13
CA ASN A 50 44.98 32.12 47.05
C ASN A 50 45.95 31.15 47.81
N PRO A 51 47.31 31.14 47.57
CA PRO A 51 48.17 31.01 46.35
C PRO A 51 49.39 30.01 46.49
N LEU A 52 50.26 29.94 45.45
CA LEU A 52 51.71 29.54 45.41
C LEU A 52 52.17 28.05 45.33
N ARG A 53 52.78 27.63 44.20
CA ARG A 53 54.21 27.21 43.99
C ARG A 53 54.39 26.38 42.67
N VAL A 54 55.19 26.83 41.68
CA VAL A 54 56.61 26.44 41.35
C VAL A 54 56.69 25.09 40.57
N LEU A 55 57.37 24.84 39.43
CA LEU A 55 58.60 25.28 38.74
C LEU A 55 58.55 24.87 37.22
N VAL A 56 59.10 25.71 36.33
CA VAL A 56 60.04 25.45 35.19
C VAL A 56 59.64 24.53 34.02
N GLN A 57 59.61 25.10 32.80
CA GLN A 57 60.75 24.96 31.85
C GLN A 57 60.76 26.05 30.76
N ASN A 58 61.93 26.68 30.64
CA ASN A 58 62.30 27.74 29.70
C ASN A 58 62.34 27.26 28.24
N SER A 59 61.97 28.16 27.31
CA SER A 59 62.78 28.49 26.13
C SER A 59 62.35 29.83 25.56
N THR A 60 63.17 30.85 25.84
CA THR A 60 63.17 32.21 25.33
C THR A 60 63.73 32.32 23.90
N ARG A 61 63.13 33.16 23.05
CA ARG A 61 63.82 34.15 22.19
C ARG A 61 62.80 35.12 21.58
N VAL A 62 62.65 36.33 22.17
CA VAL A 62 63.24 37.64 21.78
C VAL A 62 62.36 38.40 20.77
N ASP A 63 61.74 39.47 21.25
CA ASP A 63 61.08 40.53 20.48
C ASP A 63 62.07 41.62 20.04
N THR A 64 61.88 42.19 18.85
CA THR A 64 62.18 43.60 18.49
C THR A 64 61.50 43.97 17.14
N PRO A 65 61.33 45.25 16.76
CA PRO A 65 60.02 45.89 16.58
C PRO A 65 59.67 46.22 15.11
N SER A 66 58.41 46.60 14.87
CA SER A 66 57.87 47.06 13.58
C SER A 66 58.50 48.36 13.06
N PRO A 67 58.34 48.67 11.76
CA PRO A 67 57.44 49.80 11.47
C PRO A 67 56.52 49.60 10.24
N SER A 68 55.26 50.01 10.46
CA SER A 68 54.29 50.63 9.56
C SER A 68 54.45 50.49 8.03
N GLN A 69 53.47 49.81 7.41
CA GLN A 69 52.93 50.23 6.11
C GLN A 69 51.41 50.30 6.18
N PHE A 70 50.89 51.52 5.99
CA PHE A 70 49.51 51.77 5.62
C PHE A 70 49.19 51.04 4.31
N SER A 71 48.09 50.29 4.25
CA SER A 71 47.29 50.13 3.03
C SER A 71 45.93 49.47 3.31
N GLN A 72 44.89 50.29 3.15
CA GLN A 72 43.53 49.99 2.70
C GLN A 72 42.74 48.85 3.36
N HIS A 73 41.79 49.24 4.22
CA HIS A 73 40.61 48.45 4.55
C HIS A 73 39.78 48.18 3.28
N SER A 74 39.93 46.98 2.72
CA SER A 74 38.92 46.36 1.85
C SER A 74 37.96 45.58 2.76
N THR A 75 36.73 46.06 2.86
CA THR A 75 35.64 45.39 3.56
C THR A 75 35.19 44.19 2.73
N GLN A 76 35.78 43.01 2.97
CA GLN A 76 35.23 41.76 2.44
C GLN A 76 33.93 41.42 3.20
N PRO A 77 32.79 41.25 2.51
CA PRO A 77 31.61 40.70 3.15
C PRO A 77 31.88 39.24 3.50
N ARG A 78 31.81 38.94 4.81
CA ARG A 78 31.77 37.58 5.34
C ARG A 78 30.57 36.86 4.73
N PHE A 79 30.83 35.99 3.76
CA PHE A 79 29.83 35.02 3.29
C PHE A 79 29.39 34.18 4.48
N THR A 80 28.16 34.41 4.93
CA THR A 80 27.40 33.41 5.68
C THR A 80 27.39 32.14 4.85
N PRO A 81 27.86 30.98 5.35
CA PRO A 81 27.67 29.74 4.64
C PRO A 81 26.17 29.53 4.50
N THR A 82 25.69 29.53 3.26
CA THR A 82 24.38 29.02 2.90
C THR A 82 24.20 27.67 3.60
N PRO A 83 23.06 27.41 4.27
CA PRO A 83 22.82 26.09 4.83
C PRO A 83 22.90 25.09 3.68
N GLN A 84 23.96 24.27 3.68
CA GLN A 84 24.05 23.17 2.74
C GLN A 84 22.77 22.33 2.90
N PRO A 85 22.08 21.98 1.80
CA PRO A 85 20.98 21.03 1.91
C PRO A 85 21.56 19.77 2.55
N SER A 86 21.02 19.40 3.70
CA SER A 86 21.42 18.20 4.44
C SER A 86 21.58 17.05 3.45
N ILE A 87 22.82 16.55 3.30
CA ILE A 87 23.10 15.39 2.44
C ILE A 87 22.28 14.24 3.02
N THR A 88 21.08 14.03 2.47
CA THR A 88 20.16 13.02 3.00
C THR A 88 20.79 11.68 2.67
N THR A 89 21.25 10.97 3.70
CA THR A 89 22.03 9.75 3.50
C THR A 89 21.14 8.64 2.90
N LEU A 90 21.47 8.15 1.70
CA LEU A 90 20.80 7.00 1.05
C LEU A 90 21.05 5.65 1.78
N ASN A 91 21.87 5.69 2.82
CA ASN A 91 22.29 4.54 3.62
C ASN A 91 21.91 4.71 5.09
N SER A 92 20.73 5.25 5.39
CA SER A 92 20.18 5.21 6.75
C SER A 92 20.24 3.79 7.33
N ARG A 93 20.70 3.64 8.58
CA ARG A 93 20.77 2.34 9.29
C ARG A 93 19.57 2.11 10.22
N ALA A 94 18.69 3.10 10.36
CA ALA A 94 17.53 3.06 11.24
C ALA A 94 16.45 2.10 10.74
N TYR A 95 15.73 1.49 11.67
CA TYR A 95 14.53 0.71 11.38
C TYR A 95 13.33 1.64 11.20
N THR A 96 12.52 1.41 10.18
CA THR A 96 11.32 2.20 9.91
C THR A 96 10.09 1.64 10.64
N ASN A 97 9.23 2.53 11.13
CA ASN A 97 7.94 2.25 11.81
C ASN A 97 7.92 0.98 12.69
N LYS A 98 8.66 1.03 13.81
CA LYS A 98 8.86 -0.13 14.72
C LYS A 98 7.55 -0.74 15.25
N ILE A 99 6.53 0.08 15.51
CA ILE A 99 5.22 -0.39 16.01
C ILE A 99 4.52 -1.27 14.97
N SER A 100 4.50 -0.83 13.71
CA SER A 100 3.92 -1.61 12.61
C SER A 100 4.66 -2.94 12.41
N LEU A 101 6.00 -2.90 12.50
CA LEU A 101 6.81 -4.11 12.46
C LEU A 101 6.44 -5.08 13.60
N PHE A 102 6.34 -4.57 14.83
CA PHE A 102 5.95 -5.38 15.98
C PHE A 102 4.56 -6.02 15.79
N LEU A 103 3.56 -5.24 15.37
CA LEU A 103 2.20 -5.74 15.09
C LEU A 103 2.20 -6.83 14.02
N PHE A 104 2.96 -6.64 12.94
CA PHE A 104 3.07 -7.63 11.88
C PHE A 104 3.76 -8.92 12.36
N LEU A 105 4.82 -8.81 13.19
CA LEU A 105 5.48 -9.98 13.75
C LEU A 105 4.57 -10.78 14.69
N VAL A 106 3.82 -10.09 15.56
CA VAL A 106 2.82 -10.72 16.43
C VAL A 106 1.75 -11.42 15.58
N HIS A 107 1.24 -10.73 14.55
CA HIS A 107 0.31 -11.32 13.58
C HIS A 107 0.89 -12.57 12.91
N MET A 108 2.14 -12.53 12.43
CA MET A 108 2.76 -13.68 11.77
C MET A 108 2.92 -14.87 12.71
N VAL A 109 3.33 -14.66 13.96
CA VAL A 109 3.42 -15.73 14.96
C VAL A 109 2.04 -16.32 15.24
N ALA A 110 1.02 -15.47 15.43
CA ALA A 110 -0.36 -15.92 15.62
C ALA A 110 -0.90 -16.67 14.40
N ALA A 111 -0.63 -16.19 13.19
CA ALA A 111 -1.05 -16.83 11.94
C ALA A 111 -0.38 -18.19 11.74
N ILE A 112 0.93 -18.31 11.99
CA ILE A 112 1.65 -19.59 11.93
C ILE A 112 1.09 -20.57 12.96
N GLY A 113 0.87 -20.12 14.20
CA GLY A 113 0.28 -20.94 15.26
C GLY A 113 -1.14 -21.41 14.91
N LEU A 114 -1.98 -20.51 14.41
CA LEU A 114 -3.36 -20.81 13.99
C LEU A 114 -3.38 -21.77 12.80
N VAL A 115 -2.59 -21.52 11.76
CA VAL A 115 -2.46 -22.40 10.58
C VAL A 115 -1.99 -23.79 11.01
N GLY A 116 -0.95 -23.88 11.83
CA GLY A 116 -0.45 -25.16 12.36
C GLY A 116 -1.50 -25.91 13.18
N PHE A 117 -2.21 -25.20 14.07
CA PHE A 117 -3.30 -25.78 14.86
C PHE A 117 -4.46 -26.28 13.99
N LEU A 118 -4.87 -25.51 12.99
CA LEU A 118 -5.95 -25.89 12.07
C LEU A 118 -5.55 -27.07 11.19
N ILE A 119 -4.30 -27.13 10.70
CA ILE A 119 -3.79 -28.29 9.98
C ILE A 119 -3.87 -29.53 10.88
N TYR A 120 -3.40 -29.45 12.13
CA TYR A 120 -3.50 -30.54 13.09
C TYR A 120 -4.96 -30.97 13.33
N LYS A 121 -5.87 -30.01 13.53
CA LYS A 121 -7.31 -30.28 13.68
C LYS A 121 -7.93 -30.87 12.42
N GLY A 122 -7.47 -30.48 11.24
CA GLY A 122 -7.84 -31.09 9.96
C GLY A 122 -7.46 -32.56 9.92
N VAL A 123 -6.22 -32.90 10.31
CA VAL A 123 -5.73 -34.29 10.38
C VAL A 123 -6.51 -35.11 11.42
N GLN A 124 -6.73 -34.57 12.62
CA GLN A 124 -7.53 -35.23 13.67
C GLN A 124 -8.98 -35.44 13.23
N GLY A 125 -9.57 -34.44 12.56
CA GLY A 125 -10.91 -34.52 11.99
C GLY A 125 -11.03 -35.65 10.96
N ILE A 126 -10.00 -35.89 10.14
CA ILE A 126 -9.98 -37.02 9.20
C ILE A 126 -9.97 -38.36 9.93
N LEU A 127 -9.24 -38.47 11.04
CA LEU A 127 -9.13 -39.71 11.82
C LEU A 127 -10.41 -40.03 12.61
N GLN A 128 -11.08 -39.01 13.15
CA GLN A 128 -12.22 -39.17 14.06
C GLN A 128 -13.60 -38.96 13.40
N ALA A 129 -13.66 -38.59 12.12
CA ALA A 129 -14.93 -38.27 11.46
C ALA A 129 -15.88 -39.47 11.37
N SER A 130 -17.15 -39.21 11.71
CA SER A 130 -18.31 -40.06 11.37
C SER A 130 -18.42 -40.26 9.85
N ASP A 131 -19.09 -41.34 9.40
CA ASP A 131 -19.10 -41.73 7.99
C ASP A 131 -19.57 -40.63 7.01
N ILE A 132 -20.48 -39.77 7.45
CA ILE A 132 -20.99 -38.63 6.64
C ILE A 132 -19.90 -37.55 6.49
N LYS A 133 -19.27 -37.11 7.58
CA LYS A 133 -18.15 -36.16 7.54
C LYS A 133 -16.92 -36.73 6.82
N ARG A 134 -16.71 -38.04 6.93
CA ARG A 134 -15.65 -38.76 6.22
C ARG A 134 -15.85 -38.69 4.71
N LYS A 135 -17.09 -38.82 4.23
CA LYS A 135 -17.41 -38.72 2.79
C LYS A 135 -17.13 -37.32 2.24
N GLU A 136 -17.54 -36.26 2.94
CA GLU A 136 -17.28 -34.87 2.55
C GLU A 136 -15.79 -34.51 2.59
N MET A 137 -15.06 -34.95 3.62
CA MET A 137 -13.61 -34.76 3.73
C MET A 137 -12.83 -35.53 2.65
N LYS A 138 -13.27 -36.74 2.30
CA LYS A 138 -12.65 -37.55 1.25
C LYS A 138 -12.84 -36.90 -0.13
N ILE A 139 -13.99 -36.27 -0.35
CA ILE A 139 -14.27 -35.46 -1.54
C ILE A 139 -13.36 -34.22 -1.56
N LEU A 140 -13.18 -33.53 -0.43
CA LEU A 140 -12.30 -32.36 -0.33
C LEU A 140 -10.82 -32.71 -0.58
N LYS A 141 -10.38 -33.89 -0.14
CA LYS A 141 -9.04 -34.43 -0.45
C LYS A 141 -8.86 -34.70 -1.95
N PHE A 142 -9.91 -35.11 -2.65
CA PHE A 142 -9.89 -35.28 -4.10
C PHE A 142 -9.79 -33.94 -4.86
N TYR A 143 -10.04 -32.80 -4.18
CA TYR A 143 -9.90 -31.46 -4.76
C TYR A 143 -8.55 -30.77 -4.50
N ILE A 144 -7.74 -31.28 -3.57
CA ILE A 144 -6.39 -30.75 -3.30
C ILE A 144 -5.53 -30.75 -4.58
N PRO A 145 -5.52 -31.81 -5.43
CA PRO A 145 -4.78 -31.79 -6.68
C PRO A 145 -5.16 -30.64 -7.62
N GLN A 146 -6.43 -30.23 -7.67
CA GLN A 146 -6.93 -29.16 -8.53
C GLN A 146 -6.47 -27.80 -8.03
N VAL A 147 -6.48 -27.59 -6.70
CA VAL A 147 -5.98 -26.36 -6.09
C VAL A 147 -4.46 -26.26 -6.23
N GLU A 148 -3.73 -27.35 -6.00
CA GLU A 148 -2.27 -27.40 -6.21
C GLU A 148 -1.89 -27.23 -7.68
N ALA A 149 -2.60 -27.86 -8.61
CA ALA A 149 -2.42 -27.65 -10.04
C ALA A 149 -2.70 -26.19 -10.45
N SER A 150 -3.72 -25.56 -9.85
CA SER A 150 -4.03 -24.14 -10.06
C SER A 150 -2.95 -23.24 -9.47
N SER A 151 -2.35 -23.64 -8.34
CA SER A 151 -1.23 -22.93 -7.72
C SER A 151 0.01 -22.98 -8.63
N LEU A 152 0.35 -24.14 -9.19
CA LEU A 152 1.43 -24.27 -10.19
C LEU A 152 1.14 -23.48 -11.47
N LEU A 153 -0.10 -23.52 -11.96
CA LEU A 153 -0.56 -22.71 -13.08
C LEU A 153 -0.38 -21.22 -12.78
N SER A 154 -0.74 -20.77 -11.57
CA SER A 154 -0.64 -19.37 -11.16
C SER A 154 0.81 -18.86 -11.13
N ILE A 155 1.77 -19.67 -10.69
CA ILE A 155 3.19 -19.31 -10.72
C ILE A 155 3.65 -19.16 -12.17
N THR A 156 3.27 -20.10 -13.04
CA THR A 156 3.63 -20.07 -14.45
C THR A 156 3.06 -18.83 -15.13
N LEU A 157 1.79 -18.51 -14.85
CA LEU A 157 1.14 -17.29 -15.31
C LEU A 157 1.82 -16.04 -14.75
N ALA A 158 2.19 -16.02 -13.48
CA ALA A 158 2.87 -14.88 -12.86
C ALA A 158 4.19 -14.55 -13.56
N PHE A 159 5.00 -15.58 -13.89
CA PHE A 159 6.21 -15.40 -14.67
C PHE A 159 5.93 -14.98 -16.11
N ALA A 160 4.93 -15.60 -16.76
CA ALA A 160 4.56 -15.29 -18.12
C ALA A 160 4.12 -13.82 -18.24
N TRP A 161 3.19 -13.37 -17.39
CA TRP A 161 2.69 -11.99 -17.35
C TRP A 161 3.80 -10.97 -17.07
N GLN A 162 4.65 -11.25 -16.08
CA GLN A 162 5.76 -10.36 -15.74
C GLN A 162 6.76 -10.23 -16.89
N LYS A 163 7.15 -11.36 -17.52
CA LYS A 163 8.07 -11.37 -18.65
C LYS A 163 7.46 -10.65 -19.85
N ALA A 164 6.22 -11.00 -20.19
CA ALA A 164 5.45 -10.42 -21.27
C ALA A 164 5.34 -8.90 -21.16
N LEU A 165 4.95 -8.38 -19.98
CA LEU A 165 4.80 -6.95 -19.77
C LEU A 165 6.13 -6.20 -19.95
N ARG A 166 7.26 -6.85 -19.62
CA ARG A 166 8.59 -6.26 -19.78
C ARG A 166 9.08 -6.24 -21.22
N GLU A 167 8.81 -7.30 -21.98
CA GLU A 167 9.29 -7.45 -23.36
C GLU A 167 8.42 -6.68 -24.35
N TRP A 168 7.09 -6.70 -24.17
CA TRP A 168 6.14 -6.05 -25.08
C TRP A 168 5.15 -5.12 -24.37
N PRO A 169 5.59 -4.05 -23.67
CA PRO A 169 4.69 -3.12 -22.96
C PRO A 169 3.55 -2.58 -23.85
N LYS A 170 3.86 -2.18 -25.10
CA LYS A 170 2.89 -1.59 -26.04
C LYS A 170 1.72 -2.53 -26.39
N ILE A 171 2.00 -3.82 -26.48
CA ILE A 171 1.01 -4.85 -26.81
C ILE A 171 0.30 -5.30 -25.54
N MET A 172 1.05 -5.44 -24.44
CA MET A 172 0.54 -6.01 -23.20
C MET A 172 -0.43 -5.09 -22.47
N VAL A 173 -0.24 -3.76 -22.51
CA VAL A 173 -1.18 -2.81 -21.88
C VAL A 173 -2.61 -2.96 -22.44
N PRO A 174 -2.85 -2.91 -23.77
CA PRO A 174 -4.17 -3.19 -24.34
C PRO A 174 -4.63 -4.62 -24.15
N PHE A 175 -3.73 -5.57 -24.28
CA PHE A 175 -4.07 -6.97 -24.08
C PHE A 175 -4.59 -7.25 -22.67
N ILE A 176 -3.95 -6.74 -21.61
CA ILE A 176 -4.38 -6.94 -20.21
C ILE A 176 -5.76 -6.33 -19.96
N LEU A 177 -6.00 -5.10 -20.45
CA LEU A 177 -7.28 -4.41 -20.23
C LEU A 177 -8.46 -5.17 -20.84
N TRP A 178 -8.34 -5.57 -22.11
CA TRP A 178 -9.39 -6.30 -22.81
C TRP A 178 -9.48 -7.77 -22.40
N SER A 179 -8.34 -8.45 -22.18
CA SER A 179 -8.34 -9.85 -21.71
C SER A 179 -8.96 -9.97 -20.32
N SER A 180 -8.77 -9.00 -19.42
CA SER A 180 -9.41 -9.01 -18.10
C SER A 180 -10.93 -8.99 -18.20
N PHE A 181 -11.49 -8.21 -19.14
CA PHE A 181 -12.92 -8.19 -19.42
C PHE A 181 -13.39 -9.57 -19.92
N LEU A 182 -12.76 -10.08 -20.97
CA LEU A 182 -13.15 -11.34 -21.61
C LEU A 182 -13.03 -12.53 -20.64
N LEU A 183 -11.89 -12.66 -19.95
CA LEU A 183 -11.64 -13.77 -19.05
C LEU A 183 -12.56 -13.75 -17.83
N SER A 184 -12.85 -12.58 -17.26
CA SER A 184 -13.78 -12.46 -16.13
C SER A 184 -15.22 -12.76 -16.56
N LEU A 185 -15.62 -12.30 -17.75
CA LEU A 185 -16.92 -12.64 -18.33
C LEU A 185 -17.05 -14.13 -18.60
N SER A 186 -16.03 -14.75 -19.21
CA SER A 186 -15.99 -16.20 -19.47
C SER A 186 -16.04 -17.01 -18.18
N ALA A 187 -15.29 -16.61 -17.15
CA ALA A 187 -15.34 -17.25 -15.84
C ALA A 187 -16.74 -17.14 -15.19
N GLY A 188 -17.37 -15.96 -15.28
CA GLY A 188 -18.72 -15.73 -14.76
C GLY A 188 -19.79 -16.57 -15.47
N ILE A 189 -19.77 -16.58 -16.82
CA ILE A 189 -20.68 -17.39 -17.64
C ILE A 189 -20.49 -18.88 -17.32
N LEU A 190 -19.25 -19.36 -17.25
CA LEU A 190 -18.95 -20.77 -16.94
C LEU A 190 -19.55 -21.19 -15.59
N LEU A 191 -19.46 -20.33 -14.56
CA LEU A 191 -20.01 -20.62 -13.23
C LEU A 191 -21.55 -20.66 -13.22
N ILE A 192 -22.20 -19.78 -13.98
CA ILE A 192 -23.67 -19.79 -14.13
C ILE A 192 -24.14 -21.00 -14.95
N CYS A 193 -23.36 -21.43 -15.96
CA CYS A 193 -23.67 -22.62 -16.75
C CYS A 193 -23.71 -23.91 -15.93
N PHE A 194 -23.13 -23.93 -14.72
CA PHE A 194 -23.26 -25.07 -13.82
C PHE A 194 -24.65 -25.19 -13.16
N GLN A 195 -25.52 -24.17 -13.29
CA GLN A 195 -26.90 -24.15 -12.83
C GLN A 195 -27.03 -24.54 -11.35
N LYS A 196 -26.26 -23.87 -10.49
CA LYS A 196 -26.23 -24.18 -9.05
C LYS A 196 -26.30 -22.91 -8.22
N PRO A 197 -27.15 -22.87 -7.18
CA PRO A 197 -27.32 -21.68 -6.35
C PRO A 197 -26.00 -21.15 -5.76
N SER A 198 -25.08 -22.04 -5.39
CA SER A 198 -23.77 -21.66 -4.83
C SER A 198 -22.83 -21.02 -5.86
N THR A 199 -22.86 -21.46 -7.13
CA THR A 199 -21.98 -20.91 -8.19
C THR A 199 -22.59 -19.70 -8.87
N ASP A 200 -23.93 -19.61 -8.89
CA ASP A 200 -24.66 -18.50 -9.50
C ASP A 200 -24.29 -17.16 -8.85
N GLY A 201 -24.23 -17.11 -7.52
CA GLY A 201 -23.82 -15.89 -6.80
C GLY A 201 -22.40 -15.42 -7.18
N VAL A 202 -21.44 -16.34 -7.21
CA VAL A 202 -20.05 -16.02 -7.63
C VAL A 202 -20.02 -15.61 -9.10
N GLY A 203 -20.75 -16.31 -9.96
CA GLY A 203 -20.84 -16.01 -11.40
C GLY A 203 -21.40 -14.62 -11.67
N VAL A 204 -22.46 -14.22 -10.98
CA VAL A 204 -23.05 -12.87 -11.07
C VAL A 204 -22.04 -11.80 -10.66
N CYS A 205 -21.28 -12.02 -9.58
CA CYS A 205 -20.21 -11.09 -9.17
C CYS A 205 -19.13 -10.92 -10.25
N PHE A 206 -18.72 -12.02 -10.90
CA PHE A 206 -17.74 -11.98 -12.00
C PHE A 206 -18.28 -11.22 -13.22
N ILE A 207 -19.55 -11.40 -13.56
CA ILE A 207 -20.19 -10.68 -14.68
C ILE A 207 -20.32 -9.18 -14.35
N ALA A 208 -20.77 -8.83 -13.15
CA ALA A 208 -20.86 -7.43 -12.72
C ALA A 208 -19.47 -6.75 -12.75
N PHE A 209 -18.44 -7.43 -12.25
CA PHE A 209 -17.06 -6.96 -12.35
C PHE A 209 -16.60 -6.83 -13.80
N ALA A 210 -16.92 -7.80 -14.67
CA ALA A 210 -16.57 -7.75 -16.07
C ALA A 210 -17.21 -6.53 -16.75
N ILE A 211 -18.51 -6.27 -16.53
CA ILE A 211 -19.18 -5.08 -17.08
C ILE A 211 -18.46 -3.79 -16.65
N GLY A 212 -18.18 -3.64 -15.34
CA GLY A 212 -17.43 -2.50 -14.83
C GLY A 212 -16.03 -2.37 -15.44
N ASN A 213 -15.31 -3.48 -15.60
CA ASN A 213 -13.99 -3.49 -16.23
C ASN A 213 -14.05 -3.17 -17.73
N GLY A 214 -15.10 -3.59 -18.44
CA GLY A 214 -15.34 -3.26 -19.84
C GLY A 214 -15.57 -1.76 -20.03
N LEU A 215 -16.42 -1.16 -19.18
CA LEU A 215 -16.64 0.30 -19.16
C LEU A 215 -15.34 1.05 -18.85
N TYR A 216 -14.58 0.58 -17.86
CA TYR A 216 -13.27 1.15 -17.53
C TYR A 216 -12.29 1.04 -18.71
N ALA A 217 -12.22 -0.10 -19.40
CA ALA A 217 -11.37 -0.30 -20.57
C ALA A 217 -11.71 0.69 -21.69
N CYS A 218 -13.00 0.87 -22.00
CA CYS A 218 -13.46 1.86 -22.98
C CYS A 218 -13.04 3.29 -22.59
N TRP A 219 -13.27 3.69 -21.34
CA TRP A 219 -12.93 5.02 -20.84
C TRP A 219 -11.43 5.31 -20.89
N VAL A 220 -10.62 4.32 -20.53
CA VAL A 220 -9.18 4.50 -20.36
C VAL A 220 -8.38 4.32 -21.65
N THR A 221 -9.03 3.95 -22.75
CA THR A 221 -8.39 3.64 -24.05
C THR A 221 -7.54 4.81 -24.57
N GLN A 222 -7.96 6.05 -24.33
CA GLN A 222 -7.22 7.25 -24.75
C GLN A 222 -5.89 7.44 -24.01
N ARG A 223 -5.74 6.86 -22.81
CA ARG A 223 -4.56 7.04 -21.93
C ARG A 223 -3.49 5.96 -22.13
N MET A 224 -3.82 4.88 -22.84
CA MET A 224 -2.97 3.69 -22.98
C MET A 224 -1.65 3.98 -23.69
N GLY A 225 -1.67 4.88 -24.67
CA GLY A 225 -0.47 5.28 -25.42
C GLY A 225 0.57 5.94 -24.53
N PHE A 226 0.15 6.80 -23.60
CA PHE A 226 1.03 7.44 -22.63
C PHE A 226 1.57 6.42 -21.62
N CYS A 227 0.69 5.60 -21.03
CA CYS A 227 1.08 4.56 -20.08
C CYS A 227 2.14 3.61 -20.67
N SER A 228 1.97 3.18 -21.93
CA SER A 228 2.93 2.29 -22.59
C SER A 228 4.30 2.93 -22.78
N ARG A 229 4.36 4.23 -23.11
CA ARG A 229 5.63 4.97 -23.24
C ARG A 229 6.35 5.11 -21.90
N VAL A 230 5.61 5.48 -20.85
CA VAL A 230 6.14 5.55 -19.48
C VAL A 230 6.68 4.20 -19.05
N LEU A 231 5.93 3.12 -19.29
CA LEU A 231 6.34 1.77 -18.92
C LEU A 231 7.61 1.33 -19.64
N ILE A 232 7.75 1.61 -20.95
CA ILE A 232 8.99 1.35 -21.70
C ILE A 232 10.18 2.06 -21.06
N LYS A 233 10.03 3.36 -20.74
CA LYS A 233 11.11 4.17 -20.19
C LYS A 233 11.49 3.78 -18.78
N ALA A 234 10.49 3.46 -17.96
CA ALA A 234 10.68 2.98 -16.61
C ALA A 234 11.39 1.62 -16.55
N LEU A 235 11.20 0.76 -17.56
CA LEU A 235 11.79 -0.57 -17.62
C LEU A 235 13.20 -0.61 -18.24
N GLU A 236 13.64 0.47 -18.91
CA GLU A 236 14.97 0.56 -19.55
C GLU A 236 16.13 0.18 -18.59
N PRO A 237 16.17 0.65 -17.33
CA PRO A 237 17.23 0.30 -16.39
C PRO A 237 17.26 -1.18 -15.99
N VAL A 238 16.13 -1.90 -16.08
CA VAL A 238 16.01 -3.30 -15.64
C VAL A 238 16.99 -4.20 -16.41
N SER A 239 17.23 -3.90 -17.68
CA SER A 239 18.19 -4.62 -18.53
C SER A 239 19.63 -4.59 -18.00
N LYS A 240 19.98 -3.58 -17.18
CA LYS A 240 21.31 -3.42 -16.59
C LYS A 240 21.52 -4.27 -15.33
N PHE A 241 20.45 -4.88 -14.81
CA PHE A 241 20.45 -5.63 -13.57
C PHE A 241 19.88 -7.04 -13.79
N PRO A 242 20.69 -8.01 -14.25
CA PRO A 242 20.22 -9.38 -14.51
C PRO A 242 19.66 -10.06 -13.25
N ASP A 243 20.23 -9.74 -12.08
CA ASP A 243 19.85 -10.32 -10.79
C ASP A 243 18.58 -9.72 -10.18
N ILE A 244 17.95 -8.74 -10.82
CA ILE A 244 16.79 -8.01 -10.27
C ILE A 244 15.60 -8.93 -10.00
N ASN A 245 15.50 -10.04 -10.75
CA ASN A 245 14.42 -11.00 -10.64
C ASN A 245 14.59 -11.99 -9.48
N HIS A 246 15.82 -12.22 -9.00
CA HIS A 246 16.11 -13.27 -8.03
C HIS A 246 15.31 -13.12 -6.72
N PRO A 247 15.20 -11.92 -6.12
CA PRO A 247 14.39 -11.75 -4.92
C PRO A 247 12.89 -11.93 -5.17
N ILE A 248 12.37 -11.62 -6.37
CA ILE A 248 10.96 -11.87 -6.69
C ILE A 248 10.69 -13.37 -6.77
N TYR A 249 11.62 -14.14 -7.34
CA TYR A 249 11.49 -15.59 -7.41
C TYR A 249 11.47 -16.22 -6.02
N LEU A 250 12.33 -15.73 -5.12
CA LEU A 250 12.30 -16.13 -3.71
C LEU A 250 10.96 -15.77 -3.05
N MET A 251 10.46 -14.55 -3.25
CA MET A 251 9.17 -14.12 -2.69
C MET A 251 8.00 -14.94 -3.23
N LEU A 252 7.98 -15.27 -4.52
CA LEU A 252 6.96 -16.14 -5.13
C LEU A 252 7.03 -17.57 -4.56
N GLY A 253 8.23 -18.13 -4.38
CA GLY A 253 8.40 -19.45 -3.77
C GLY A 253 7.92 -19.49 -2.31
N VAL A 254 8.26 -18.48 -1.51
CA VAL A 254 7.77 -18.35 -0.13
C VAL A 254 6.25 -18.18 -0.10
N ALA A 255 5.70 -17.36 -1.01
CA ALA A 255 4.26 -17.12 -1.10
C ALA A 255 3.50 -18.39 -1.50
N PHE A 256 4.04 -19.20 -2.42
CA PHE A 256 3.50 -20.50 -2.79
C PHE A 256 3.43 -21.45 -1.59
N ILE A 257 4.53 -21.63 -0.86
CA ILE A 257 4.57 -22.49 0.33
C ILE A 257 3.54 -22.03 1.36
N TRP A 258 3.50 -20.71 1.63
CA TRP A 258 2.55 -20.15 2.58
C TRP A 258 1.09 -20.35 2.18
N MET A 259 0.76 -20.19 0.89
CA MET A 259 -0.58 -20.45 0.39
C MET A 259 -0.95 -21.93 0.43
N SER A 260 -0.04 -22.86 0.12
CA SER A 260 -0.28 -24.30 0.27
C SER A 260 -0.59 -24.66 1.72
N LEU A 261 0.16 -24.13 2.68
CA LEU A 261 -0.14 -24.29 4.11
C LEU A 261 -1.50 -23.68 4.48
N TRP A 262 -1.81 -22.52 3.93
CA TRP A 262 -3.08 -21.83 4.15
C TRP A 262 -4.28 -22.63 3.60
N ILE A 263 -4.17 -23.24 2.41
CA ILE A 263 -5.20 -24.12 1.84
C ILE A 263 -5.49 -25.28 2.79
N LEU A 264 -4.44 -25.92 3.33
CA LEU A 264 -4.59 -26.99 4.30
C LEU A 264 -5.26 -26.50 5.60
N ALA A 265 -4.95 -25.28 6.04
CA ALA A 265 -5.61 -24.68 7.20
C ALA A 265 -7.10 -24.38 6.96
N VAL A 266 -7.50 -23.97 5.76
CA VAL A 266 -8.93 -23.80 5.40
C VAL A 266 -9.68 -25.13 5.52
N ILE A 267 -9.09 -26.23 5.07
CA ILE A 267 -9.66 -27.57 5.24
C ILE A 267 -9.86 -27.90 6.72
N GLY A 268 -8.89 -27.55 7.56
CA GLY A 268 -8.99 -27.67 9.02
C GLY A 268 -10.07 -26.80 9.64
N ALA A 269 -10.22 -25.55 9.16
CA ALA A 269 -11.19 -24.58 9.66
C ALA A 269 -12.64 -25.02 9.44
N LEU A 270 -12.92 -25.76 8.35
CA LEU A 270 -14.25 -26.33 8.08
C LEU A 270 -14.71 -27.30 9.18
N ASN A 271 -13.78 -27.90 9.93
CA ASN A 271 -14.08 -28.82 11.03
C ASN A 271 -14.15 -28.14 12.41
N PHE A 272 -13.92 -26.83 12.49
CA PHE A 272 -13.83 -26.10 13.76
C PHE A 272 -15.10 -25.29 14.06
N TYR A 273 -15.20 -24.75 15.27
CA TYR A 273 -16.31 -23.89 15.69
C TYR A 273 -16.30 -22.56 14.90
N LEU A 274 -17.46 -22.14 14.39
CA LEU A 274 -17.64 -20.95 13.55
C LEU A 274 -16.74 -20.90 12.29
N PRO A 275 -16.85 -21.87 11.35
CA PRO A 275 -16.01 -21.91 10.14
C PRO A 275 -15.96 -20.60 9.33
N PRO A 276 -17.09 -19.89 9.08
CA PRO A 276 -17.06 -18.66 8.27
C PRO A 276 -16.18 -17.56 8.88
N LEU A 277 -16.26 -17.36 10.19
CA LEU A 277 -15.47 -16.32 10.89
C LEU A 277 -13.97 -16.61 10.79
N ILE A 278 -13.57 -17.87 11.00
CA ILE A 278 -12.17 -18.29 10.92
C ILE A 278 -11.64 -18.17 9.50
N ILE A 279 -12.43 -18.57 8.50
CA ILE A 279 -12.05 -18.43 7.09
C ILE A 279 -11.87 -16.94 6.74
N ILE A 280 -12.76 -16.04 7.19
CA ILE A 280 -12.61 -14.60 6.97
C ILE A 280 -11.31 -14.09 7.60
N LEU A 281 -11.01 -14.44 8.86
CA LEU A 281 -9.77 -14.06 9.53
C LEU A 281 -8.53 -14.61 8.80
N LEU A 282 -8.58 -15.85 8.32
CA LEU A 282 -7.53 -16.48 7.52
C LEU A 282 -7.32 -15.75 6.19
N VAL A 283 -8.39 -15.36 5.49
CA VAL A 283 -8.31 -14.59 4.23
C VAL A 283 -7.71 -13.21 4.47
N LEU A 284 -8.14 -12.50 5.53
CA LEU A 284 -7.59 -11.19 5.89
C LEU A 284 -6.09 -11.28 6.22
N SER A 285 -5.70 -12.29 7.01
CA SER A 285 -4.30 -12.60 7.33
C SER A 285 -3.49 -12.88 6.07
N LEU A 286 -4.02 -13.69 5.15
CA LEU A 286 -3.37 -14.01 3.89
C LEU A 286 -3.22 -12.76 3.00
N ALA A 287 -4.27 -11.96 2.88
CA ALA A 287 -4.27 -10.73 2.08
C ALA A 287 -3.22 -9.73 2.58
N TRP A 288 -3.15 -9.52 3.89
CA TRP A 288 -2.13 -8.63 4.46
C TRP A 288 -0.72 -9.17 4.25
N THR A 289 -0.50 -10.47 4.48
CA THR A 289 0.81 -11.11 4.27
C THR A 289 1.24 -11.02 2.81
N ALA A 290 0.35 -11.32 1.85
CA ALA A 290 0.63 -11.25 0.43
C ALA A 290 0.94 -9.82 -0.04
N GLU A 291 0.23 -8.82 0.49
CA GLU A 291 0.52 -7.43 0.19
C GLU A 291 1.84 -6.97 0.82
N VAL A 292 2.24 -7.49 1.98
CA VAL A 292 3.61 -7.27 2.53
C VAL A 292 4.66 -7.88 1.62
N MET A 293 4.46 -9.12 1.14
CA MET A 293 5.36 -9.75 0.20
C MET A 293 5.52 -8.94 -1.10
N ARG A 294 4.40 -8.44 -1.64
CA ARG A 294 4.40 -7.53 -2.80
C ARG A 294 5.18 -6.25 -2.53
N ASN A 295 4.98 -5.60 -1.39
CA ASN A 295 5.63 -4.33 -1.08
C ASN A 295 7.11 -4.49 -0.69
N VAL A 296 7.52 -5.63 -0.14
CA VAL A 296 8.94 -5.97 0.01
C VAL A 296 9.62 -6.10 -1.35
N ALA A 297 9.00 -6.79 -2.31
CA ALA A 297 9.51 -6.86 -3.69
C ALA A 297 9.57 -5.46 -4.33
N ASN A 298 8.51 -4.65 -4.15
CA ASN A 298 8.45 -3.26 -4.63
C ASN A 298 9.61 -2.42 -4.08
N ILE A 299 9.80 -2.38 -2.76
CA ILE A 299 10.89 -1.63 -2.10
C ILE A 299 12.27 -2.12 -2.56
N THR A 300 12.44 -3.43 -2.77
CA THR A 300 13.70 -4.02 -3.24
C THR A 300 14.06 -3.52 -4.62
N VAL A 301 13.14 -3.64 -5.58
CA VAL A 301 13.33 -3.14 -6.95
C VAL A 301 13.48 -1.63 -6.95
N SER A 302 12.65 -0.92 -6.18
CA SER A 302 12.73 0.54 -6.11
C SER A 302 14.08 1.02 -5.61
N ARG A 303 14.73 0.30 -4.68
CA ARG A 303 16.05 0.69 -4.20
C ARG A 303 17.10 0.55 -5.29
N VAL A 304 17.12 -0.58 -6.00
CA VAL A 304 18.08 -0.82 -7.09
C VAL A 304 17.94 0.26 -8.17
N ILE A 305 16.71 0.52 -8.60
CA ILE A 305 16.42 1.49 -9.66
C ILE A 305 16.64 2.94 -9.20
N ALA A 306 16.24 3.31 -7.98
CA ALA A 306 16.47 4.66 -7.46
C ALA A 306 17.97 4.97 -7.27
N LEU A 307 18.78 4.00 -6.82
CA LEU A 307 20.23 4.18 -6.71
C LEU A 307 20.89 4.40 -8.07
N TYR A 308 20.38 3.74 -9.11
CA TYR A 308 20.81 3.96 -10.48
C TYR A 308 20.44 5.38 -10.97
N TYR A 309 19.20 5.84 -10.78
CA TYR A 309 18.80 7.18 -11.22
C TYR A 309 19.49 8.30 -10.43
N LEU A 310 19.59 8.17 -9.11
CA LEU A 310 20.08 9.24 -8.23
C LEU A 310 21.61 9.33 -8.17
N ARG A 311 22.32 8.20 -8.34
CA ARG A 311 23.79 8.16 -8.19
C ARG A 311 24.53 7.50 -9.34
N GLY A 312 23.84 6.97 -10.34
CA GLY A 312 24.48 6.19 -11.40
C GLY A 312 25.17 4.91 -10.90
N MET A 313 24.83 4.44 -9.70
CA MET A 313 25.48 3.27 -9.09
C MET A 313 24.73 1.99 -9.43
N GLN A 314 25.47 0.92 -9.68
CA GLN A 314 24.93 -0.44 -9.69
C GLN A 314 25.03 -1.04 -8.29
N SER A 315 23.90 -1.35 -7.68
CA SER A 315 23.84 -1.96 -6.35
C SER A 315 23.52 -3.45 -6.44
N SER A 316 24.09 -4.25 -5.54
CA SER A 316 23.68 -5.64 -5.38
C SER A 316 22.20 -5.74 -4.98
N THR A 317 21.42 -6.47 -5.78
CA THR A 317 20.00 -6.71 -5.53
C THR A 317 19.78 -7.44 -4.19
N GLN A 318 20.69 -8.36 -3.83
CA GLN A 318 20.59 -9.12 -2.59
C GLN A 318 20.73 -8.23 -1.35
N PHE A 319 21.66 -7.26 -1.38
CA PHE A 319 21.78 -6.28 -0.30
C PHE A 319 20.52 -5.41 -0.19
N CYS A 320 19.93 -5.00 -1.32
CA CYS A 320 18.69 -4.24 -1.33
C CYS A 320 17.52 -5.03 -0.76
N PHE A 321 17.45 -6.32 -1.08
CA PHE A 321 16.44 -7.24 -0.55
C PHE A 321 16.58 -7.45 0.96
N GLN A 322 17.80 -7.72 1.43
CA GLN A 322 18.07 -7.85 2.87
C GLN A 322 17.70 -6.58 3.63
N ARG A 323 18.00 -5.40 3.06
CA ARG A 323 17.58 -4.12 3.64
C ARG A 323 16.07 -3.94 3.64
N ALA A 324 15.37 -4.38 2.59
CA ALA A 324 13.91 -4.35 2.53
C ALA A 324 13.27 -5.19 3.65
N LEU A 325 13.78 -6.41 3.86
CA LEU A 325 13.32 -7.34 4.89
C LEU A 325 13.69 -6.94 6.33
N THR A 326 14.79 -6.21 6.51
CA THR A 326 15.27 -5.88 7.87
C THR A 326 14.92 -4.46 8.28
N LYS A 327 15.31 -3.46 7.49
CA LYS A 327 15.24 -2.04 7.87
C LYS A 327 13.94 -1.39 7.45
N ASN A 328 13.44 -1.74 6.27
CA ASN A 328 12.26 -1.10 5.68
C ASN A 328 10.95 -1.89 5.92
N LEU A 329 11.04 -3.06 6.56
CA LEU A 329 9.89 -3.96 6.72
C LEU A 329 8.73 -3.30 7.48
N GLY A 330 8.99 -2.53 8.54
CA GLY A 330 7.91 -1.83 9.27
C GLY A 330 7.15 -0.82 8.40
N SER A 331 7.83 -0.10 7.51
CA SER A 331 7.18 0.72 6.47
C SER A 331 6.45 -0.11 5.42
N ALA A 332 6.99 -1.26 5.02
CA ALA A 332 6.30 -2.17 4.11
C ALA A 332 4.98 -2.66 4.73
N CYS A 333 5.00 -3.15 5.97
CA CYS A 333 3.83 -3.61 6.72
C CYS A 333 2.76 -2.54 6.88
N LEU A 334 3.18 -1.31 7.22
CA LEU A 334 2.24 -0.19 7.37
C LEU A 334 1.62 0.18 6.02
N GLY A 335 2.45 0.30 4.98
CA GLY A 335 1.98 0.59 3.63
C GLY A 335 1.06 -0.49 3.07
N SER A 336 1.31 -1.77 3.36
CA SER A 336 0.46 -2.89 2.92
C SER A 336 -0.93 -2.91 3.55
N LEU A 337 -1.11 -2.29 4.71
CA LEU A 337 -2.44 -2.13 5.31
C LEU A 337 -3.13 -0.88 4.74
N PHE A 338 -2.43 0.26 4.74
CA PHE A 338 -3.06 1.54 4.42
C PHE A 338 -3.21 1.79 2.91
N VAL A 339 -2.21 1.48 2.08
CA VAL A 339 -2.27 1.82 0.64
C VAL A 339 -3.47 1.17 -0.07
N PRO A 340 -3.75 -0.14 0.08
CA PRO A 340 -4.93 -0.74 -0.55
C PRO A 340 -6.24 -0.15 -0.05
N THR A 341 -6.35 0.14 1.25
CA THR A 341 -7.54 0.80 1.83
C THR A 341 -7.74 2.18 1.24
N ILE A 342 -6.67 2.96 1.08
CA ILE A 342 -6.70 4.29 0.48
C ILE A 342 -7.10 4.23 -1.00
N GLU A 343 -6.59 3.25 -1.74
CA GLU A 343 -6.99 3.00 -3.13
C GLU A 343 -8.45 2.56 -3.25
N ALA A 344 -8.95 1.73 -2.34
CA ALA A 344 -10.36 1.36 -2.30
C ALA A 344 -11.26 2.56 -2.00
N LEU A 345 -10.89 3.40 -1.02
CA LEU A 345 -11.61 4.63 -0.67
C LEU A 345 -11.65 5.63 -1.85
N ARG A 346 -10.60 5.70 -2.70
CA ARG A 346 -10.62 6.50 -3.94
C ARG A 346 -11.73 6.08 -4.88
N ILE A 347 -11.90 4.77 -5.06
CA ILE A 347 -12.88 4.23 -6.00
C ILE A 347 -14.29 4.56 -5.49
N VAL A 348 -14.53 4.35 -4.19
CA VAL A 348 -15.80 4.69 -3.54
C VAL A 348 -16.09 6.19 -3.67
N ALA A 349 -15.12 7.05 -3.34
CA ALA A 349 -15.30 8.51 -3.44
C ALA A 349 -15.61 8.96 -4.88
N ARG A 350 -14.95 8.38 -5.89
CA ARG A 350 -15.25 8.66 -7.31
C ARG A 350 -16.64 8.21 -7.70
N ALA A 351 -17.07 7.04 -7.24
CA ALA A 351 -18.43 6.56 -7.50
C ALA A 351 -19.48 7.48 -6.86
N LEU A 352 -19.24 7.94 -5.63
CA LEU A 352 -20.13 8.88 -4.95
C LEU A 352 -20.20 10.25 -5.66
N ASN A 353 -19.08 10.77 -6.17
CA ASN A 353 -19.09 12.02 -6.94
C ASN A 353 -19.83 11.90 -8.28
N LEU A 354 -19.88 10.72 -8.90
CA LEU A 354 -20.68 10.50 -10.10
C LEU A 354 -22.19 10.44 -9.81
N LEU A 355 -22.55 10.23 -8.54
CA LEU A 355 -23.92 10.21 -8.05
C LEU A 355 -24.35 11.56 -7.45
N GLU A 356 -23.49 12.58 -7.53
CA GLU A 356 -23.78 13.93 -7.01
C GLU A 356 -24.89 14.59 -7.86
N GLY A 357 -26.14 14.44 -7.41
CA GLY A 357 -27.31 15.18 -7.85
C GLY A 357 -27.46 16.54 -7.16
N GLU A 358 -28.48 17.30 -7.55
CA GLU A 358 -28.70 18.71 -7.16
C GLU A 358 -28.98 18.97 -5.66
N ASP A 359 -28.92 17.96 -4.79
CA ASP A 359 -29.26 18.09 -3.37
C ASP A 359 -28.12 18.73 -2.54
N GLU A 360 -28.38 19.89 -1.94
CA GLU A 360 -27.45 20.67 -1.12
C GLU A 360 -26.82 19.90 0.05
N PHE A 361 -27.51 18.90 0.62
CA PHE A 361 -27.01 18.09 1.74
C PHE A 361 -25.94 17.06 1.30
N MET A 362 -26.10 16.49 0.10
CA MET A 362 -25.13 15.55 -0.47
C MET A 362 -23.82 16.27 -0.84
N PHE A 363 -23.92 17.54 -1.25
CA PHE A 363 -22.79 18.42 -1.55
C PHE A 363 -21.88 18.69 -0.33
N SER A 364 -22.47 18.89 0.86
CA SER A 364 -21.70 19.13 2.09
C SER A 364 -20.94 17.88 2.55
N CYS A 365 -21.59 16.71 2.52
CA CYS A 365 -20.96 15.45 2.87
C CYS A 365 -19.88 15.04 1.87
N ALA A 366 -20.11 15.24 0.56
CA ALA A 366 -19.13 15.01 -0.49
C ALA A 366 -17.89 15.90 -0.28
N HIS A 367 -18.08 17.19 -0.02
CA HIS A 367 -16.98 18.14 0.24
C HIS A 367 -16.14 17.75 1.47
N CYS A 368 -16.78 17.33 2.56
CA CYS A 368 -16.09 16.83 3.75
C CYS A 368 -15.28 15.55 3.44
N CYS A 369 -15.90 14.59 2.76
CA CYS A 369 -15.24 13.33 2.36
C CYS A 369 -14.05 13.58 1.43
N LEU A 370 -14.16 14.53 0.50
CA LEU A 370 -13.08 14.92 -0.40
C LEU A 370 -11.90 15.54 0.34
N ASN A 371 -12.13 16.39 1.35
CA ASN A 371 -11.07 17.00 2.16
C ASN A 371 -10.36 15.96 3.04
N VAL A 372 -11.11 15.03 3.63
CA VAL A 372 -10.53 13.89 4.36
C VAL A 372 -9.70 13.02 3.42
N MET A 373 -10.19 12.75 2.21
CA MET A 373 -9.48 11.97 1.20
C MET A 373 -8.18 12.64 0.74
N GLN A 374 -8.18 13.96 0.51
CA GLN A 374 -6.98 14.70 0.13
C GLN A 374 -5.93 14.69 1.25
N SER A 375 -6.37 14.81 2.50
CA SER A 375 -5.51 14.65 3.66
C SER A 375 -4.91 13.24 3.69
N ILE A 376 -5.74 12.20 3.54
CA ILE A 376 -5.31 10.80 3.52
C ILE A 376 -4.23 10.56 2.44
N PHE A 377 -4.34 11.12 1.23
CA PHE A 377 -3.30 10.95 0.20
C PHE A 377 -1.96 11.62 0.51
N ARG A 378 -2.01 12.75 1.20
CA ARG A 378 -0.80 13.43 1.67
C ARG A 378 -0.04 12.57 2.69
N TYR A 379 -0.76 11.78 3.49
CA TYR A 379 -0.18 10.92 4.53
C TYR A 379 0.05 9.46 4.07
N GLY A 380 -0.58 9.01 2.98
CA GLY A 380 -0.45 7.65 2.47
C GLY A 380 -0.61 7.55 0.96
N ASN A 381 0.47 7.20 0.26
CA ASN A 381 0.45 6.93 -1.18
C ASN A 381 1.42 5.80 -1.57
N GLY A 382 1.08 5.06 -2.63
CA GLY A 382 1.93 3.96 -3.13
C GLY A 382 3.30 4.42 -3.65
N TRP A 383 3.43 5.69 -4.03
CA TRP A 383 4.69 6.29 -4.48
C TRP A 383 5.72 6.45 -3.34
N ALA A 384 5.26 6.46 -2.09
CA ALA A 384 6.11 6.54 -0.89
C ALA A 384 7.11 5.39 -0.79
N PHE A 385 6.81 4.21 -1.35
CA PHE A 385 7.72 3.06 -1.31
C PHE A 385 9.08 3.35 -1.95
N VAL A 386 9.13 4.25 -2.94
CA VAL A 386 10.40 4.66 -3.57
C VAL A 386 11.24 5.51 -2.62
N GLN A 387 10.65 6.50 -1.94
CA GLN A 387 11.35 7.31 -0.93
C GLN A 387 11.79 6.47 0.28
N ILE A 388 10.99 5.49 0.69
CA ILE A 388 11.38 4.49 1.72
C ILE A 388 12.59 3.67 1.23
N ALA A 389 12.55 3.21 -0.02
CA ALA A 389 13.60 2.39 -0.60
C ALA A 389 14.93 3.16 -0.75
N ALA A 390 14.87 4.41 -1.20
CA ALA A 390 16.03 5.28 -1.40
C ALA A 390 16.63 5.75 -0.05
N TYR A 391 15.80 6.33 0.82
CA TYR A 391 16.27 7.07 2.00
C TYR A 391 16.07 6.34 3.34
N GLY A 392 15.26 5.28 3.40
CA GLY A 392 14.96 4.59 4.65
C GLY A 392 14.13 5.42 5.63
N LYS A 393 13.21 6.24 5.11
CA LYS A 393 12.27 7.06 5.91
C LYS A 393 11.04 6.23 6.36
N GLY A 394 10.38 6.68 7.43
CA GLY A 394 9.07 6.14 7.83
C GLY A 394 8.01 6.37 6.74
N PHE A 395 6.93 5.57 6.71
CA PHE A 395 5.98 5.54 5.59
C PHE A 395 5.20 6.84 5.43
N VAL A 396 4.74 7.41 6.54
CA VAL A 396 4.00 8.68 6.54
C VAL A 396 4.90 9.82 6.07
N ARG A 397 6.13 9.90 6.60
CA ARG A 397 7.08 10.95 6.20
C ARG A 397 7.49 10.80 4.73
N ALA A 398 7.74 9.57 4.27
CA ALA A 398 8.03 9.30 2.87
C ALA A 398 6.85 9.68 1.96
N SER A 399 5.60 9.43 2.39
CA SER A 399 4.40 9.82 1.65
C SER A 399 4.30 11.33 1.48
N GLN A 400 4.54 12.08 2.55
CA GLN A 400 4.52 13.55 2.52
C GLN A 400 5.63 14.13 1.64
N ASP A 401 6.85 13.61 1.77
CA ASP A 401 7.99 14.07 0.99
C ASP A 401 7.76 13.77 -0.51
N THR A 402 7.30 12.56 -0.86
CA THR A 402 6.98 12.22 -2.26
C THR A 402 5.89 13.12 -2.83
N TRP A 403 4.80 13.33 -2.08
CA TRP A 403 3.69 14.15 -2.57
C TRP A 403 4.10 15.62 -2.73
N GLY A 404 4.90 16.15 -1.78
CA GLY A 404 5.47 17.48 -1.88
C GLY A 404 6.41 17.66 -3.08
N LEU A 405 7.15 16.62 -3.48
CA LEU A 405 7.94 16.64 -4.72
C LEU A 405 7.04 16.73 -5.96
N PHE A 406 5.96 15.97 -6.01
CA PHE A 406 5.02 16.01 -7.14
C PHE A 406 4.32 17.36 -7.28
N GLU A 407 3.94 17.98 -6.16
CA GLU A 407 3.33 19.32 -6.15
C GLU A 407 4.32 20.40 -6.65
N ARG A 408 5.59 20.33 -6.22
CA ARG A 408 6.62 21.30 -6.64
C ARG A 408 6.94 21.24 -8.13
N GLN A 409 6.85 20.06 -8.72
CA GLN A 409 7.14 19.84 -10.15
C GLN A 409 5.88 19.89 -11.03
N GLU A 410 4.71 20.19 -10.45
CA GLU A 410 3.41 20.26 -11.14
C GLU A 410 3.03 18.97 -11.90
N ILE A 411 3.60 17.82 -11.53
CA ILE A 411 3.33 16.54 -12.20
C ILE A 411 2.16 15.75 -11.60
N VAL A 412 1.49 16.30 -10.58
CA VAL A 412 0.35 15.66 -9.90
C VAL A 412 -0.72 15.16 -10.88
N PRO A 413 -1.17 15.92 -11.89
CA PRO A 413 -2.17 15.44 -12.85
C PRO A 413 -1.67 14.27 -13.70
N VAL A 414 -0.37 14.23 -14.00
CA VAL A 414 0.26 13.15 -14.77
C VAL A 414 0.31 11.87 -13.94
N VAL A 415 0.68 11.98 -12.67
CA VAL A 415 0.74 10.85 -11.72
C VAL A 415 -0.66 10.31 -11.41
N ASP A 416 -1.66 11.19 -11.23
CA ASP A 416 -3.05 10.77 -11.01
C ASP A 416 -3.68 10.09 -12.24
N ALA A 417 -3.16 10.38 -13.44
CA ALA A 417 -3.57 9.74 -14.68
C ALA A 417 -2.82 8.43 -14.98
N ASP A 418 -1.83 8.05 -14.15
CA ASP A 418 -1.11 6.79 -14.31
C ASP A 418 -2.05 5.58 -14.13
N MET A 419 -1.88 4.59 -15.00
CA MET A 419 -2.71 3.38 -15.04
C MET A 419 -1.95 2.15 -14.57
N THR A 420 -0.69 2.28 -14.15
CA THR A 420 0.19 1.14 -13.88
C THR A 420 -0.35 0.29 -12.73
N SER A 421 -0.84 0.92 -11.66
CA SER A 421 -1.50 0.20 -10.55
C SER A 421 -2.73 -0.59 -11.05
N SER A 422 -3.59 0.03 -11.87
CA SER A 422 -4.75 -0.63 -12.47
C SER A 422 -4.36 -1.80 -13.37
N ILE A 423 -3.34 -1.64 -14.21
CA ILE A 423 -2.84 -2.73 -15.09
C ILE A 423 -2.31 -3.89 -14.25
N CYS A 424 -1.56 -3.61 -13.18
CA CYS A 424 -1.05 -4.64 -12.27
C CYS A 424 -2.21 -5.37 -11.55
N PHE A 425 -3.25 -4.65 -11.14
CA PHE A 425 -4.47 -5.23 -10.57
C PHE A 425 -5.18 -6.14 -11.57
N LEU A 426 -5.46 -5.65 -12.79
CA LEU A 426 -6.17 -6.40 -13.83
C LEU A 426 -5.39 -7.61 -14.31
N THR A 427 -4.05 -7.55 -14.36
CA THR A 427 -3.21 -8.73 -14.64
C THR A 427 -3.46 -9.85 -13.62
N GLY A 428 -3.57 -9.48 -12.34
CA GLY A 428 -3.95 -10.42 -11.28
C GLY A 428 -5.33 -11.01 -11.49
N VAL A 429 -6.30 -10.19 -11.89
CA VAL A 429 -7.66 -10.65 -12.20
C VAL A 429 -7.66 -11.60 -13.40
N CYS A 430 -6.93 -11.31 -14.48
CA CYS A 430 -6.76 -12.23 -15.61
C CYS A 430 -6.28 -13.61 -15.17
N SER A 431 -5.19 -13.64 -14.37
CA SER A 431 -4.62 -14.88 -13.87
C SER A 431 -5.58 -15.65 -12.96
N GLY A 432 -6.26 -14.95 -12.05
CA GLY A 432 -7.31 -15.53 -11.20
C GLY A 432 -8.44 -16.14 -12.04
N SER A 433 -8.94 -15.41 -13.04
CA SER A 433 -10.01 -15.89 -13.94
C SER A 433 -9.57 -17.10 -14.77
N ILE A 434 -8.32 -17.14 -15.25
CA ILE A 434 -7.78 -18.33 -15.94
C ILE A 434 -7.76 -19.53 -14.98
N CYS A 435 -7.31 -19.34 -13.74
CA CYS A 435 -7.31 -20.40 -12.72
C CYS A 435 -8.73 -20.90 -12.44
N VAL A 436 -9.71 -20.00 -12.35
CA VAL A 436 -11.14 -20.36 -12.20
C VAL A 436 -11.62 -21.19 -13.38
N ILE A 437 -11.38 -20.76 -14.61
CA ILE A 437 -11.85 -21.46 -15.81
C ILE A 437 -11.30 -22.90 -15.83
N VAL A 438 -10.00 -23.06 -15.60
CA VAL A 438 -9.34 -24.38 -15.62
C VAL A 438 -9.83 -25.26 -14.46
N ALA A 439 -9.79 -24.75 -13.24
CA ALA A 439 -10.14 -25.54 -12.05
C ALA A 439 -11.63 -25.87 -12.00
N ALA A 440 -12.50 -24.93 -12.37
CA ALA A 440 -13.95 -25.13 -12.34
C ALA A 440 -14.39 -26.09 -13.45
N ALA A 441 -13.81 -26.01 -14.65
CA ALA A 441 -14.07 -26.97 -15.73
C ALA A 441 -13.66 -28.40 -15.35
N TRP A 442 -12.50 -28.56 -14.71
CA TRP A 442 -12.07 -29.86 -14.17
C TRP A 442 -13.02 -30.33 -13.05
N THR A 443 -13.30 -29.47 -12.09
CA THR A 443 -14.15 -29.78 -10.92
C THR A 443 -15.56 -30.21 -11.34
N ALA A 444 -16.17 -29.52 -12.32
CA ALA A 444 -17.51 -29.82 -12.79
C ALA A 444 -17.66 -31.21 -13.42
N ARG A 445 -16.58 -31.77 -13.99
CA ARG A 445 -16.56 -33.14 -14.53
C ARG A 445 -16.47 -34.21 -13.45
N VAL A 446 -15.91 -33.87 -12.29
CA VAL A 446 -15.65 -34.82 -11.21
C VAL A 446 -16.77 -34.78 -10.17
N HIS A 447 -16.96 -33.62 -9.52
CA HIS A 447 -17.90 -33.45 -8.43
C HIS A 447 -18.33 -31.99 -8.32
N GLN A 448 -19.64 -31.76 -8.26
CA GLN A 448 -20.20 -30.43 -8.53
C GLN A 448 -20.66 -29.65 -7.28
N SER A 449 -20.55 -30.18 -6.07
CA SER A 449 -21.13 -29.53 -4.86
C SER A 449 -20.25 -28.42 -4.27
N PHE A 450 -18.93 -28.47 -4.49
CA PHE A 450 -17.96 -27.53 -3.90
C PHE A 450 -17.32 -26.59 -4.92
N THR A 451 -17.85 -26.55 -6.15
CA THR A 451 -17.28 -25.79 -7.26
C THR A 451 -17.12 -24.30 -6.92
N ALA A 452 -18.11 -23.69 -6.26
CA ALA A 452 -18.06 -22.27 -5.91
C ALA A 452 -16.89 -21.90 -4.98
N THR A 453 -16.70 -22.68 -3.91
CA THR A 453 -15.61 -22.46 -2.96
C THR A 453 -14.25 -22.66 -3.60
N ILE A 454 -14.09 -23.72 -4.42
CA ILE A 454 -12.85 -23.99 -5.14
C ILE A 454 -12.54 -22.85 -6.12
N SER A 455 -13.53 -22.40 -6.89
CA SER A 455 -13.38 -21.27 -7.80
C SER A 455 -12.91 -20.00 -7.07
N LEU A 456 -13.50 -19.66 -5.93
CA LEU A 456 -13.06 -18.51 -5.14
C LEU A 456 -11.62 -18.67 -4.62
N LEU A 457 -11.26 -19.86 -4.14
CA LEU A 457 -9.92 -20.15 -3.63
C LEU A 457 -8.86 -20.03 -4.73
N VAL A 458 -9.07 -20.67 -5.89
CA VAL A 458 -8.10 -20.62 -7.00
C VAL A 458 -8.03 -19.22 -7.63
N PHE A 459 -9.12 -18.45 -7.60
CA PHE A 459 -9.11 -17.04 -8.00
C PHE A 459 -8.17 -16.23 -7.10
N ILE A 460 -8.32 -16.35 -5.78
CA ILE A 460 -7.49 -15.63 -4.80
C ILE A 460 -6.01 -16.02 -4.97
N ILE A 461 -5.70 -17.30 -5.11
CA ILE A 461 -4.33 -17.79 -5.33
C ILE A 461 -3.73 -17.22 -6.62
N GLY A 462 -4.47 -17.35 -7.74
CA GLY A 462 -4.07 -16.83 -9.05
C GLY A 462 -3.80 -15.33 -9.02
N TYR A 463 -4.70 -14.59 -8.39
CA TYR A 463 -4.60 -13.15 -8.20
C TYR A 463 -3.38 -12.76 -7.36
N LEU A 464 -3.21 -13.34 -6.17
CA LEU A 464 -2.13 -12.97 -5.24
C LEU A 464 -0.74 -13.28 -5.80
N MET A 465 -0.54 -14.44 -6.43
CA MET A 465 0.76 -14.78 -7.05
C MET A 465 1.16 -13.78 -8.13
N THR A 466 0.21 -13.48 -9.01
CA THR A 466 0.45 -12.57 -10.12
C THR A 466 0.67 -11.14 -9.61
N ARG A 467 -0.05 -10.71 -8.57
CA ARG A 467 0.14 -9.40 -7.92
C ARG A 467 1.54 -9.22 -7.33
N ILE A 468 2.13 -10.28 -6.76
CA ILE A 468 3.51 -10.25 -6.26
C ILE A 468 4.50 -10.11 -7.42
N ALA A 469 4.34 -10.87 -8.51
CA ALA A 469 5.22 -10.78 -9.68
C ALA A 469 5.17 -9.40 -10.35
N MET A 470 3.97 -8.80 -10.42
CA MET A 470 3.75 -7.47 -10.98
C MET A 470 4.30 -6.32 -10.11
N ALA A 471 4.88 -6.61 -8.95
CA ALA A 471 5.57 -5.60 -8.14
C ALA A 471 6.75 -4.95 -8.88
N VAL A 472 7.42 -5.67 -9.79
CA VAL A 472 8.59 -5.15 -10.54
C VAL A 472 8.24 -4.00 -11.48
N PRO A 473 7.34 -4.19 -12.47
CA PRO A 473 6.97 -3.09 -13.36
C PRO A 473 6.36 -1.91 -12.58
N HIS A 474 5.56 -2.20 -11.55
CA HIS A 474 5.00 -1.19 -10.67
C HIS A 474 6.09 -0.36 -9.95
N ALA A 475 7.12 -1.03 -9.42
CA ALA A 475 8.27 -0.38 -8.78
C ALA A 475 9.07 0.49 -9.74
N CYS A 476 9.25 0.02 -10.97
CA CYS A 476 10.00 0.72 -12.01
C CYS A 476 9.31 2.03 -12.39
N VAL A 477 7.99 2.00 -12.65
CA VAL A 477 7.20 3.21 -12.92
C VAL A 477 7.18 4.14 -11.71
N GLY A 478 7.06 3.57 -10.51
CA GLY A 478 7.26 4.27 -9.25
C GLY A 478 8.54 5.11 -9.23
N CYS A 479 9.66 4.46 -9.52
CA CYS A 479 10.96 5.12 -9.52
C CYS A 479 11.09 6.16 -10.61
N TYR A 480 10.54 5.87 -11.80
CA TYR A 480 10.56 6.80 -12.91
C TYR A 480 9.95 8.15 -12.53
N TYR A 481 8.74 8.15 -11.96
CA TYR A 481 8.06 9.38 -11.53
C TYR A 481 8.75 10.06 -10.35
N VAL A 482 9.09 9.31 -9.29
CA VAL A 482 9.66 9.90 -8.06
C VAL A 482 11.06 10.44 -8.31
N CYS A 483 11.92 9.71 -9.02
CA CYS A 483 13.27 10.18 -9.31
C CYS A 483 13.27 11.33 -10.33
N TYR A 484 12.31 11.35 -11.27
CA TYR A 484 12.10 12.50 -12.15
C TYR A 484 11.68 13.74 -11.35
N ALA A 485 10.76 13.60 -10.38
CA ALA A 485 10.31 14.71 -9.57
C ALA A 485 11.43 15.29 -8.68
N GLU A 486 12.39 14.45 -8.31
CA GLU A 486 13.54 14.85 -7.50
C GLU A 486 14.62 15.58 -8.33
N ASN A 487 14.87 15.14 -9.56
CA ASN A 487 15.81 15.81 -10.47
C ASN A 487 15.35 15.67 -11.94
N PRO A 488 14.51 16.59 -12.44
CA PRO A 488 13.91 16.49 -13.78
C PRO A 488 14.89 16.79 -14.92
N ASP A 489 16.07 17.35 -14.61
CA ASP A 489 17.10 17.71 -15.59
C ASP A 489 18.22 16.68 -15.72
N ASN A 490 18.10 15.56 -15.00
CA ASN A 490 19.02 14.45 -15.15
C ASN A 490 18.91 13.84 -16.56
N ARG A 491 20.06 13.66 -17.23
CA ARG A 491 20.21 13.07 -18.57
C ARG A 491 19.57 11.70 -18.76
N LEU A 492 19.27 10.99 -17.67
CA LEU A 492 18.62 9.68 -17.69
C LEU A 492 17.11 9.77 -17.99
N PHE A 493 16.51 10.95 -17.87
CA PHE A 493 15.10 11.17 -18.18
C PHE A 493 14.90 11.73 -19.58
N ASP A 494 13.81 11.33 -20.22
CA ASP A 494 13.43 11.85 -21.52
C ASP A 494 12.41 12.99 -21.39
N LYS A 495 11.93 13.48 -22.54
CA LYS A 495 10.92 14.54 -22.58
C LYS A 495 9.49 14.02 -22.34
N THR A 496 9.26 12.72 -22.15
CA THR A 496 7.90 12.13 -22.08
C THR A 496 7.03 12.78 -21.00
N ILE A 497 7.57 13.01 -19.80
CA ILE A 497 6.82 13.68 -18.72
C ILE A 497 6.65 15.18 -19.03
N LYS A 498 7.72 15.86 -19.45
CA LYS A 498 7.71 17.30 -19.80
C LYS A 498 6.65 17.60 -20.88
N ASP A 499 6.64 16.80 -21.95
CA ASP A 499 5.71 16.93 -23.07
C ASP A 499 4.26 16.70 -22.61
N ARG A 500 4.02 15.72 -21.74
CA ARG A 500 2.68 15.45 -21.19
C ARG A 500 2.18 16.60 -20.32
N VAL A 501 3.03 17.15 -19.45
CA VAL A 501 2.68 18.33 -18.63
C VAL A 501 2.31 19.50 -19.54
N HIS A 502 3.12 19.78 -20.56
CA HIS A 502 2.87 20.87 -21.50
C HIS A 502 1.56 20.66 -22.30
N MET A 503 1.24 19.43 -22.71
CA MET A 503 -0.03 19.14 -23.38
C MET A 503 -1.24 19.39 -22.47
N ILE A 504 -1.15 19.04 -21.19
CA ILE A 504 -2.20 19.30 -20.20
C ILE A 504 -2.36 20.82 -19.97
N GLN A 505 -1.26 21.53 -19.76
CA GLN A 505 -1.27 22.99 -19.54
C GLN A 505 -1.80 23.76 -20.76
N SER A 506 -1.51 23.29 -21.98
CA SER A 506 -2.00 23.91 -23.22
C SER A 506 -3.44 23.51 -23.59
N GLY A 507 -4.15 22.76 -22.73
CA GLY A 507 -5.54 22.34 -22.98
C GLY A 507 -5.71 21.35 -24.14
N ARG A 508 -4.61 20.80 -24.67
CA ARG A 508 -4.60 19.88 -25.83
C ARG A 508 -4.79 18.42 -25.45
N ASP A 509 -4.85 18.11 -24.15
CA ASP A 509 -5.08 16.77 -23.62
C ASP A 509 -6.23 16.85 -22.61
N VAL A 510 -7.35 16.19 -22.91
CA VAL A 510 -8.50 16.11 -22.00
C VAL A 510 -8.16 15.09 -20.90
N VAL A 511 -7.31 15.49 -19.97
CA VAL A 511 -7.24 14.78 -18.69
C VAL A 511 -8.50 15.19 -17.94
N VAL A 512 -9.53 14.34 -17.96
CA VAL A 512 -10.62 14.45 -16.97
C VAL A 512 -9.94 14.46 -15.61
N PRO A 513 -9.91 15.62 -14.91
CA PRO A 513 -9.20 15.72 -13.65
C PRO A 513 -9.84 14.72 -12.68
N THR A 514 -9.03 14.09 -11.82
CA THR A 514 -9.65 13.53 -10.61
C THR A 514 -10.28 14.74 -9.90
N PRO A 515 -11.59 14.73 -9.56
CA PRO A 515 -12.21 15.87 -8.92
C PRO A 515 -11.43 16.19 -7.65
N ARG A 516 -10.74 17.33 -7.69
CA ARG A 516 -10.14 17.98 -6.54
C ARG A 516 -10.57 19.42 -6.65
N LEU A 517 -11.04 19.96 -5.54
CA LEU A 517 -11.51 21.34 -5.48
C LEU A 517 -10.42 22.27 -6.01
N PRO A 518 -10.78 23.29 -6.80
CA PRO A 518 -9.83 24.31 -7.19
C PRO A 518 -9.23 24.93 -5.93
N ARG A 519 -7.92 25.16 -5.92
CA ARG A 519 -7.27 26.00 -4.90
C ARG A 519 -8.00 27.33 -4.91
N ARG A 520 -8.74 27.63 -3.85
CA ARG A 520 -9.26 28.97 -3.61
C ARG A 520 -8.02 29.87 -3.48
N TYR A 521 -7.81 30.74 -4.46
CA TYR A 521 -6.86 31.83 -4.31
C TYR A 521 -7.33 32.64 -3.11
N THR A 522 -6.56 32.61 -2.02
CA THR A 522 -6.71 33.57 -0.94
C THR A 522 -6.28 34.92 -1.49
N THR A 523 -7.26 35.73 -1.91
CA THR A 523 -7.14 37.19 -1.93
C THR A 523 -7.05 37.74 -0.52
#